data_AF-A0A1J0EQZ2-F1
#
_entry.id   AF-A0A1J0EQZ2-F1
#
_cell.length_a   1.000
_cell.length_b   1.000
_cell.length_c   1.000
_cell.angle_alpha   90.00
_cell.angle_beta   90.00
_cell.angle_gamma   90.00
#
_symmetry.space_group_name_H-M   'P 1'
#
loop_
_entity.id
_entity.type
_entity.pdbx_description
1 polymer ?
#
loop_
_entity_poly.entity_id
_entity_poly.type
_entity_poly.pdbx_seq_one_letter_code
_entity_poly.pdbx_strand_id
1 'polypeptide(L)' 'MIIEITEQLARHRWIVHMDGWEAGFGSRDEAEAFVRQLKARINAPHAWPANAVTELLIRQPPGSRSDPVVEQRAQADLAR' A
#
# COMPACT_ATOMS: atom_id res chain seq x y z
N MET A 1 -1.08 -8.48 10.60
CA MET A 1 0.02 -7.76 11.23
C MET A 1 0.30 -8.37 12.59
N ILE A 2 1.52 -8.85 12.77
CA ILE A 2 2.03 -9.35 14.05
C ILE A 2 2.62 -8.15 14.80
N ILE A 3 2.26 -8.00 16.09
CA ILE A 3 2.73 -6.91 16.95
C ILE A 3 3.33 -7.51 18.21
N GLU A 4 4.62 -7.27 18.41
CA GLU A 4 5.38 -7.78 19.55
C GLU A 4 6.15 -6.65 20.23
N ILE A 5 6.30 -6.73 21.55
CA ILE A 5 7.12 -5.80 22.31
C ILE A 5 8.31 -6.57 22.87
N THR A 6 9.52 -6.12 22.58
CA THR A 6 10.76 -6.69 23.10
C THR A 6 11.57 -5.64 23.86
N GLU A 7 12.34 -6.09 24.85
CA GLU A 7 13.29 -5.24 25.55
C GLU A 7 14.66 -5.32 24.86
N GLN A 8 15.20 -4.17 24.44
CA GLN A 8 16.55 -4.04 23.92
C GLN A 8 17.49 -3.59 25.04
N LEU A 9 17.94 -4.56 25.84
CA LEU A 9 18.78 -4.34 27.03
C LEU A 9 20.01 -3.48 26.76
N ALA A 10 20.70 -3.71 25.63
CA ALA A 10 21.93 -2.98 25.27
C ALA A 10 21.73 -1.47 25.10
N ARG A 11 20.50 -1.01 24.88
CA ARG A 11 20.18 0.42 24.68
C ARG A 11 19.19 0.93 25.72
N HIS A 12 18.78 0.10 26.69
CA HIS A 12 17.73 0.43 27.66
C HIS A 12 16.44 0.97 26.98
N ARG A 13 16.02 0.33 25.88
CA ARG A 13 14.84 0.73 25.11
C ARG A 13 13.87 -0.42 24.94
N TRP A 14 12.61 -0.07 24.71
CA TRP A 14 11.55 -1.00 24.34
C TRP A 14 11.26 -0.87 22.85
N ILE A 15 11.25 -2.00 22.14
CA ILE A 15 11.02 -2.03 20.69
C ILE A 15 9.67 -2.69 20.44
N VAL A 16 8.82 -2.00 19.68
CA VAL A 16 7.59 -2.56 19.13
C VAL A 16 7.87 -3.00 17.70
N HIS A 17 7.82 -4.31 17.45
CA HIS A 17 7.93 -4.89 16.12
C HIS A 17 6.54 -5.00 15.47
N MET A 18 6.43 -4.58 14.22
CA MET A 18 5.19 -4.54 13.42
C MET A 18 5.47 -5.07 12.01
N ASP A 19 5.37 -6.39 11.82
CA ASP A 19 5.82 -7.08 10.61
C ASP A 19 7.25 -6.64 10.21
N GLY A 20 7.40 -5.83 9.15
CA GLY A 20 8.69 -5.30 8.68
C GLY A 20 9.12 -3.95 9.27
N TRP A 21 8.40 -3.43 10.28
CA TRP A 21 8.62 -2.11 10.87
C TRP A 21 8.94 -2.19 12.36
N GLU A 22 9.68 -1.21 12.86
CA GLU A 22 10.04 -1.10 14.28
C GLU A 22 9.82 0.31 14.82
N ALA A 23 9.37 0.42 16.06
CA ALA A 23 9.26 1.68 16.80
C ALA A 23 9.90 1.55 18.19
N GLY A 24 10.74 2.52 18.58
CA GLY A 24 11.48 2.49 19.85
C GLY A 24 10.93 3.46 20.89
N PHE A 25 10.91 3.03 22.16
CA PHE A 25 10.37 3.75 23.31
C PHE A 25 11.34 3.72 24.50
N GLY A 26 11.23 4.71 25.39
CA GLY A 26 12.08 4.81 26.57
C GLY A 26 11.60 3.92 27.72
N SER A 27 10.32 3.56 27.73
CA SER A 27 9.73 2.72 28.76
C SER A 27 8.77 1.68 28.17
N ARG A 28 8.50 0.64 28.98
CA ARG A 28 7.51 -0.39 28.64
C ARG A 28 6.11 0.20 28.53
N ASP A 29 5.74 1.10 29.44
CA ASP A 29 4.41 1.71 29.47
C ASP A 29 4.12 2.54 28.22
N GLU A 30 5.12 3.29 27.73
CA GLU A 30 5.02 4.01 26.45
C GLU A 30 4.80 3.06 25.27
N ALA A 31 5.57 1.96 25.21
CA ALA A 31 5.42 0.95 24.16
C ALA A 31 4.03 0.28 24.22
N GLU A 32 3.55 -0.07 25.41
CA GLU A 32 2.22 -0.65 25.60
C GLU A 32 1.10 0.34 25.23
N ALA A 33 1.22 1.62 25.60
CA ALA A 33 0.27 2.67 25.23
C ALA A 33 0.20 2.85 23.70
N PHE A 34 1.35 2.87 23.04
CA PHE A 34 1.43 2.88 21.58
C PHE A 34 0.72 1.67 20.96
N VAL A 35 0.99 0.45 21.45
CA VAL A 35 0.34 -0.77 20.94
C VAL A 35 -1.17 -0.75 21.15
N ARG A 36 -1.65 -0.25 22.30
CA ARG A 36 -3.09 -0.08 22.54
C ARG A 36 -3.73 0.86 21.52
N GLN A 37 -3.12 2.01 21.28
CA GLN A 37 -3.62 2.98 20.30
C GLN A 37 -3.59 2.41 18.88
N LEU A 38 -2.50 1.73 18.50
CA LEU A 38 -2.35 1.11 17.20
C LEU A 38 -3.43 0.04 16.96
N LYS A 39 -3.65 -0.85 17.92
CA LYS A 39 -4.71 -1.86 17.84
C LYS A 39 -6.10 -1.22 17.75
N ALA A 40 -6.36 -0.16 18.51
CA ALA A 40 -7.62 0.58 18.42
C ALA A 40 -7.84 1.17 17.01
N ARG A 41 -6.79 1.71 16.38
CA ARG A 41 -6.87 2.21 15.01
C ARG A 41 -7.06 1.11 13.99
N ILE A 42 -6.38 -0.04 14.12
CA ILE A 42 -6.55 -1.16 13.17
C ILE A 42 -7.97 -1.72 13.23
N ASN A 43 -8.51 -1.89 14.43
CA ASN A 43 -9.84 -2.45 14.65
C ASN A 43 -10.97 -1.42 14.51
N ALA A 44 -10.65 -0.14 14.33
CA ALA A 44 -11.65 0.88 14.11
C ALA A 44 -12.43 0.59 12.81
N PRO A 45 -13.73 0.92 12.76
CA PRO A 45 -14.49 0.85 11.53
C PRO A 45 -13.92 1.85 10.52
N HIS A 46 -13.21 1.35 9.51
CA HIS A 46 -12.72 2.17 8.41
C HIS A 46 -13.77 2.21 7.31
N ALA A 47 -14.21 3.41 6.93
CA ALA A 47 -15.03 3.58 5.74
C ALA A 47 -14.20 3.23 4.51
N TRP A 48 -14.64 2.24 3.73
CA TRP A 48 -14.09 2.00 2.41
C TRP A 48 -14.58 3.10 1.46
N PRO A 49 -13.70 3.75 0.67
CA PRO A 49 -14.16 4.69 -0.33
C PRO A 49 -14.99 3.96 -1.38
N ALA A 50 -16.17 4.48 -1.70
CA ALA A 50 -17.17 3.85 -2.57
C ALA A 50 -16.68 3.55 -4.00
N ASN A 51 -15.54 4.14 -4.39
CA ASN A 51 -14.90 4.11 -5.69
C ASN A 51 -13.55 3.35 -5.70
N ALA A 52 -13.17 2.70 -4.58
CA ALA A 52 -11.88 2.00 -4.46
C ALA A 52 -11.69 0.87 -5.49
N VAL A 53 -12.77 0.20 -5.91
CA VAL A 53 -12.70 -0.88 -6.90
C VAL A 53 -12.59 -0.34 -8.32
N THR A 54 -13.21 0.80 -8.62
CA THR A 54 -13.21 1.40 -9.96
C THR A 54 -11.85 2.03 -10.30
N GLU A 55 -11.22 2.73 -9.35
CA GLU A 55 -9.90 3.36 -9.55
C GLU A 55 -8.77 2.34 -9.74
N LEU A 56 -8.82 1.20 -9.03
CA LEU A 56 -7.77 0.17 -9.12
C LEU A 56 -7.81 -0.61 -10.44
N LEU A 57 -8.98 -0.71 -11.08
CA LEU A 57 -9.17 -1.32 -12.40
C LEU A 57 -8.90 -0.35 -13.56
N ILE A 58 -8.94 0.97 -13.31
CA ILE A 58 -8.73 2.01 -14.34
C ILE A 58 -7.27 2.47 -14.46
N ARG A 59 -6.35 2.05 -13.57
CA ARG A 59 -4.91 2.20 -13.82
C ARG A 59 -4.47 1.29 -14.98
N GLN A 60 -4.81 1.69 -16.20
CA GLN A 60 -4.21 1.17 -17.41
C GLN A 60 -2.70 1.49 -17.37
N PRO A 61 -1.83 0.58 -17.84
CA PRO A 61 -0.43 0.92 -18.06
C PRO A 61 -0.35 2.04 -19.11
N PRO A 62 0.53 3.04 -18.94
CA PRO A 62 0.73 4.08 -19.94
C PRO A 62 1.39 3.43 -21.16
N GLY A 63 0.59 3.14 -22.19
CA GLY A 63 1.12 2.47 -23.38
C GLY A 63 0.14 2.18 -24.51
N SER A 64 -1.17 2.27 -24.32
CA SER A 64 -2.11 2.17 -25.47
C SER A 64 -2.29 3.53 -26.14
N ARG A 65 -1.22 4.01 -26.78
CA ARG A 65 -1.36 5.00 -27.84
C ARG A 65 -1.76 4.24 -29.10
N SER A 66 -3.05 4.19 -29.37
CA SER A 66 -3.54 3.88 -30.71
C SER A 66 -3.19 5.06 -31.60
N ASP A 67 -2.08 4.99 -32.34
CA ASP A 67 -1.86 5.93 -33.45
C ASP A 67 -2.70 5.45 -34.65
N PRO A 68 -3.69 6.24 -35.14
CA PRO A 68 -4.44 5.90 -36.33
C PRO A 68 -3.65 6.37 -37.56
N VAL A 69 -2.48 5.80 -37.81
CA VAL A 69 -1.70 6.03 -39.05
C VAL A 69 -1.07 4.72 -39.50
N VAL A 70 -1.86 3.67 -39.70
CA VAL A 70 -1.40 2.50 -40.48
C VAL A 70 -2.54 1.80 -41.24
N GLU A 71 -3.72 2.39 -41.38
CA GLU A 71 -4.79 1.80 -42.18
C GLU A 71 -5.16 2.66 -43.39
N GLN A 72 -4.15 3.02 -44.19
CA GLN A 72 -4.39 3.63 -45.50
C GLN A 72 -3.26 3.31 -46.48
N ARG A 73 -2.92 2.02 -46.62
CA ARG A 73 -2.07 1.57 -47.75
C ARG A 73 -2.39 0.19 -48.31
N ALA A 74 -3.47 -0.46 -47.86
CA ALA A 74 -3.85 -1.81 -48.31
C ALA A 74 -5.15 -1.85 -49.15
N GLN A 75 -5.59 -0.72 -49.72
CA GLN A 75 -6.80 -0.67 -50.57
C GLN A 75 -6.58 -0.01 -51.94
N ALA A 76 -5.35 0.01 -52.46
CA ALA A 76 -5.05 0.54 -53.80
C ALA A 76 -4.58 -0.52 -54.82
N ASP A 77 -4.39 -1.78 -54.44
CA ASP A 77 -3.81 -2.82 -55.31
C ASP A 77 -4.80 -3.96 -55.68
N LEU A 78 -6.08 -3.63 -55.80
CA LEU A 78 -7.08 -4.53 -56.38
C LEU A 78 -7.89 -3.82 -57.47
N ALA A 79 -7.18 -3.15 -58.39
CA ALA A 79 -7.74 -2.67 -59.65
C ALA A 79 -6.61 -2.39 -60.65
N ARG A 80 -5.95 -3.45 -61.16
CA ARG A 80 -5.39 -3.41 -62.52
C ARG A 80 -5.24 -4.79 -63.12
#